data_AF-A0A954I1Z3-F1
#
_entry.id   AF-A0A954I1Z3-F1
#
_cell.length_a   1.000
_cell.length_b   1.000
_cell.length_c   1.000
_cell.angle_alpha   90.00
_cell.angle_beta   90.00
_cell.angle_gamma   90.00
#
_symmetry.space_group_name_H-M   'P 1'
#
loop_
_entity.id
_entity.type
_entity.pdbx_description
1 polymer ?
#
loop_
_entity_poly.entity_id
_entity_poly.type
_entity_poly.pdbx_seq_one_letter_code
_entity_poly.pdbx_strand_id
1 'polypeptide(L)'
;MMRLIQNLLAGDFCGTLLPLLLLAIVGQQTIKGHPRLERLSYLLGWVALLLFVGVGLLIRPQPDGSDLLVVLICGLVFAGYLVTISWLVLPLLALMIEATLVGPWRSLNRLVRQAKSGWQRRCADRRLRRQEECLQRQEEHNRPHRDRQARLERQIQETRAQQQQREQTVRDQLRYRLQLTYDQHRTELAQKFPPDQFAAYFDNFLTNELGPDEYARRAGQLEQMLVDQLGSRSRRRRPKFESIDQVIAYFETEKERIRQIPTLDEDSRETLLIVIDDAQDLAIQELLR
;
A
#
# COMPACT_ATOMS: atom_id res chain seq x y z
N MET A 1 -17.53 70.94 -49.27
CA MET A 1 -17.03 71.86 -48.22
C MET A 1 -17.08 73.33 -48.63
N MET A 2 -16.54 73.76 -49.78
CA MET A 2 -16.56 75.18 -50.16
C MET A 2 -17.96 75.84 -50.15
N ARG A 3 -19.01 75.14 -50.63
CA ARG A 3 -20.39 75.65 -50.57
C ARG A 3 -20.95 75.78 -49.14
N LEU A 4 -20.52 74.94 -48.20
CA LEU A 4 -20.95 75.04 -46.79
C LEU A 4 -20.32 76.26 -46.12
N ILE A 5 -19.05 76.53 -46.42
CA ILE A 5 -18.34 77.72 -45.92
C ILE A 5 -18.97 78.99 -46.50
N GLN A 6 -19.32 78.97 -47.80
CA GLN A 6 -20.03 80.08 -48.45
C GLN A 6 -21.41 80.32 -47.82
N ASN A 7 -22.18 79.28 -47.50
CA ASN A 7 -23.47 79.43 -46.84
C ASN A 7 -23.35 79.93 -45.39
N LEU A 8 -22.29 79.51 -44.68
CA LEU A 8 -21.98 80.04 -43.34
C LEU A 8 -21.63 81.53 -43.39
N LEU A 9 -20.82 81.94 -44.38
CA LEU A 9 -20.46 83.33 -44.62
C LEU A 9 -21.68 84.17 -45.07
N ALA A 10 -22.65 83.56 -45.74
CA ALA A 10 -23.91 84.18 -46.13
C ALA A 10 -24.92 84.32 -44.97
N GLY A 11 -24.58 83.83 -43.77
CA GLY A 11 -25.44 83.93 -42.58
C GLY A 11 -26.56 82.88 -42.50
N ASP A 12 -26.59 81.89 -43.39
CA ASP A 12 -27.58 80.81 -43.34
C ASP A 12 -27.14 79.67 -42.40
N PHE A 13 -27.13 79.98 -41.11
CA PHE A 13 -26.80 79.02 -40.06
C PHE A 13 -27.83 77.89 -39.97
N CYS A 14 -29.10 78.17 -40.27
CA CYS A 14 -30.18 77.18 -40.16
C CYS A 14 -30.00 76.05 -41.18
N GLY A 15 -29.62 76.35 -42.42
CA GLY A 15 -29.39 75.35 -43.46
C GLY A 15 -28.23 74.39 -43.17
N THR A 16 -27.25 74.80 -42.36
CA THR A 16 -26.07 73.98 -42.03
C THR A 16 -26.21 73.24 -40.70
N LEU A 17 -26.90 73.82 -39.72
CA LEU A 17 -27.14 73.18 -38.42
C LEU A 17 -28.12 72.02 -38.49
N LEU A 18 -29.16 72.09 -39.33
CA LEU A 18 -30.15 71.02 -39.45
C LEU A 18 -29.54 69.68 -39.92
N PRO A 19 -28.77 69.59 -41.02
CA PRO A 19 -28.14 68.34 -41.43
C PRO A 19 -27.09 67.86 -40.43
N LEU A 20 -26.36 68.79 -39.79
CA LEU A 20 -25.41 68.46 -38.73
C LEU A 20 -26.10 67.79 -37.54
N LEU A 21 -27.25 68.33 -37.11
CA LEU A 21 -28.03 67.80 -35.99
C LEU A 21 -28.62 66.43 -36.33
N LEU A 22 -29.13 66.23 -37.56
CA LEU A 22 -29.59 64.92 -38.02
C LEU A 22 -28.45 63.90 -38.04
N LEU A 23 -27.28 64.26 -38.60
CA LEU A 23 -26.09 63.40 -38.61
C LEU A 23 -25.60 63.09 -37.19
N ALA A 24 -25.68 64.05 -36.27
CA ALA A 24 -25.33 63.85 -34.87
C ALA A 24 -26.27 62.87 -34.19
N ILE A 25 -27.59 62.98 -34.38
CA ILE A 25 -28.56 62.03 -33.80
C ILE A 25 -28.32 60.62 -34.32
N VAL A 26 -28.16 60.46 -35.64
CA VAL A 26 -27.92 59.15 -36.27
C VAL A 26 -26.59 58.57 -35.81
N GLY A 27 -25.52 59.35 -35.82
CA GLY A 27 -24.19 58.91 -35.38
C GLY A 27 -24.13 58.59 -33.87
N GLN A 28 -24.91 59.31 -33.05
CA GLN A 28 -24.99 58.99 -31.62
C GLN A 28 -25.69 57.63 -31.41
N GLN A 29 -26.72 57.31 -32.20
CA GLN A 29 -27.40 56.02 -32.11
C GLN A 29 -26.50 54.85 -32.53
N THR A 30 -25.62 55.03 -33.53
CA THR A 30 -24.70 53.96 -33.97
C THR A 30 -23.61 53.65 -32.95
N ILE A 31 -23.23 54.61 -32.10
CA ILE A 31 -22.10 54.47 -31.16
C ILE A 31 -22.49 54.06 -29.75
N LYS A 32 -23.78 54.11 -29.40
CA LYS A 32 -24.27 53.80 -28.03
C LYS A 32 -23.85 52.43 -27.46
N GLY A 33 -23.23 51.53 -28.23
CA GLY A 33 -22.65 50.27 -27.77
C GLY A 33 -21.11 50.21 -27.62
N HIS A 34 -20.36 51.26 -28.01
CA HIS A 34 -18.90 51.20 -28.12
C HIS A 34 -18.19 52.39 -27.43
N PRO A 35 -18.01 52.37 -26.09
CA PRO A 35 -17.48 53.50 -25.32
C PRO A 35 -16.05 53.92 -25.70
N ARG A 36 -15.27 53.00 -26.31
CA ARG A 36 -13.92 53.31 -26.81
C ARG A 36 -13.95 54.19 -28.06
N LEU A 37 -14.89 53.94 -28.99
CA LEU A 37 -15.03 54.72 -30.22
C LEU A 37 -15.57 56.12 -29.90
N GLU A 38 -16.48 56.22 -28.94
CA GLU A 38 -16.98 57.48 -28.44
C GLU A 38 -15.85 58.39 -27.95
N ARG A 39 -14.97 57.90 -27.06
CA ARG A 39 -13.83 58.69 -26.57
C ARG A 39 -12.88 59.13 -27.69
N LEU A 40 -12.59 58.24 -28.66
CA LEU A 40 -11.71 58.55 -29.78
C LEU A 40 -12.29 59.64 -30.68
N SER A 41 -13.61 59.59 -30.95
CA SER A 41 -14.27 60.59 -31.77
C SER A 41 -14.26 61.99 -31.15
N TYR A 42 -14.48 62.09 -29.83
CA TYR A 42 -14.37 63.37 -29.12
C TYR A 42 -12.93 63.89 -29.12
N LEU A 43 -11.95 63.02 -28.92
CA LEU A 43 -10.53 63.39 -29.00
C LEU A 43 -10.17 63.93 -30.38
N LEU A 44 -10.62 63.27 -31.46
CA LEU A 44 -10.48 63.76 -32.83
C LEU A 44 -11.13 65.13 -33.04
N GLY A 45 -12.33 65.35 -32.49
CA GLY A 45 -13.01 66.63 -32.52
C GLY A 45 -12.21 67.75 -31.84
N TRP A 46 -11.70 67.50 -30.63
CA TRP A 46 -10.87 68.45 -29.90
C TRP A 46 -9.56 68.78 -30.61
N VAL A 47 -8.88 67.76 -31.14
CA VAL A 47 -7.64 67.95 -31.91
C VAL A 47 -7.91 68.79 -33.17
N ALA A 48 -9.01 68.53 -33.88
CA ALA A 48 -9.38 69.32 -35.05
C ALA A 48 -9.74 70.76 -34.70
N LEU A 49 -10.45 70.99 -33.59
CA LEU A 49 -10.76 72.33 -33.09
C LEU A 49 -9.49 73.12 -32.77
N LEU A 50 -8.59 72.54 -31.98
CA LEU A 50 -7.32 73.17 -31.59
C LEU A 50 -6.44 73.46 -32.81
N LEU A 51 -6.37 72.52 -33.75
CA LEU A 51 -5.64 72.69 -35.00
C LEU A 51 -6.23 73.83 -35.82
N PHE A 52 -7.56 73.90 -35.95
CA PHE A 52 -8.23 74.94 -36.73
C PHE A 52 -8.01 76.34 -36.11
N VAL A 53 -8.19 76.48 -34.80
CA VAL A 53 -7.94 77.74 -34.08
C VAL A 53 -6.46 78.12 -34.16
N GLY A 54 -5.55 77.16 -33.97
CA GLY A 54 -4.10 77.40 -34.05
C GLY A 54 -3.65 77.87 -35.43
N VAL A 55 -4.17 77.26 -36.50
CA VAL A 55 -3.93 77.70 -37.88
C VAL A 55 -4.52 79.09 -38.13
N GLY A 56 -5.72 79.36 -37.63
CA GLY A 56 -6.36 80.68 -37.73
C GLY A 56 -5.51 81.79 -37.10
N LEU A 57 -4.97 81.55 -35.91
CA LEU A 57 -4.07 82.48 -35.20
C LEU A 57 -2.71 82.64 -35.89
N LEU A 58 -2.19 81.58 -36.51
CA LEU A 58 -0.92 81.66 -37.25
C LEU A 58 -1.05 82.52 -38.52
N ILE A 59 -2.20 82.47 -39.20
CA ILE A 59 -2.44 83.23 -40.43
C ILE A 59 -2.72 84.71 -40.11
N ARG A 60 -3.36 85.01 -38.96
CA ARG A 60 -3.65 86.38 -38.51
C ARG A 60 -3.13 86.61 -37.09
N PRO A 61 -1.89 87.12 -36.92
CA PRO A 61 -1.26 87.26 -35.61
C PRO A 61 -1.86 88.36 -34.72
N GLN A 62 -2.66 89.29 -35.28
CA GLN A 62 -3.38 90.32 -34.53
C GLN A 62 -4.87 90.32 -34.91
N PRO A 63 -5.65 89.34 -34.43
CA PRO A 63 -7.08 89.30 -34.73
C PRO A 63 -7.84 90.31 -33.87
N ASP A 64 -8.74 91.06 -34.50
CA ASP A 64 -9.78 91.81 -33.78
C ASP A 64 -10.68 90.84 -32.99
N GLY A 65 -11.27 91.29 -31.87
CA GLY A 65 -12.08 90.43 -31.01
C GLY A 65 -13.29 89.77 -31.72
N SER A 66 -13.86 90.45 -32.72
CA SER A 66 -14.91 89.91 -33.60
C SER A 66 -14.40 88.78 -34.48
N ASP A 67 -13.19 88.91 -35.05
CA ASP A 67 -12.58 87.89 -35.91
C ASP A 67 -12.30 86.61 -35.13
N LEU A 68 -11.86 86.73 -33.88
CA LEU A 68 -11.60 85.59 -33.02
C LEU A 68 -12.89 84.80 -32.72
N LEU A 69 -14.02 85.49 -32.52
CA LEU A 69 -15.32 84.84 -32.34
C LEU A 69 -15.76 84.10 -33.61
N VAL A 70 -15.57 84.69 -34.80
CA VAL A 70 -15.91 84.00 -36.06
C VAL A 70 -15.04 82.77 -36.27
N VAL A 71 -13.74 82.84 -36.01
CA VAL A 71 -12.83 81.70 -36.10
C VAL A 71 -13.22 80.60 -35.11
N LEU A 72 -13.59 80.97 -33.88
CA LEU A 72 -14.02 80.02 -32.86
C LEU A 72 -15.33 79.31 -33.25
N ILE A 73 -16.33 80.06 -33.73
CA ILE A 73 -17.62 79.50 -34.17
C ILE A 73 -17.42 78.57 -35.38
N CYS A 74 -16.66 79.01 -36.39
CA CYS A 74 -16.34 78.19 -37.55
C CYS A 74 -15.57 76.92 -37.17
N GLY A 75 -14.61 77.04 -36.25
CA GLY A 75 -13.88 75.90 -35.71
C GLY A 75 -14.79 74.92 -34.97
N LEU A 76 -15.73 75.41 -34.17
CA LEU A 76 -16.70 74.59 -33.45
C LEU A 76 -17.60 73.81 -34.42
N VAL A 77 -18.13 74.48 -35.45
CA VAL A 77 -18.96 73.85 -36.48
C VAL A 77 -18.17 72.78 -37.24
N PHE A 78 -16.92 73.08 -37.61
CA PHE A 78 -16.05 72.14 -38.30
C PHE A 78 -15.70 70.92 -37.43
N ALA A 79 -15.38 71.15 -36.15
CA ALA A 79 -15.13 70.09 -35.20
C ALA A 79 -16.37 69.19 -35.01
N GLY A 80 -17.56 69.78 -34.88
CA GLY A 80 -18.82 69.03 -34.83
C GLY A 80 -19.04 68.17 -36.07
N TYR A 81 -18.70 68.69 -37.26
CA TYR A 81 -18.81 67.95 -38.51
C TYR A 81 -17.84 66.76 -38.58
N LEU A 82 -16.59 66.96 -38.15
CA LEU A 82 -15.61 65.87 -38.10
C LEU A 82 -15.98 64.80 -37.10
N VAL A 83 -16.52 65.18 -35.93
CA VAL A 83 -17.01 64.22 -34.93
C VAL A 83 -18.14 63.38 -35.52
N THR A 84 -19.12 64.01 -36.18
CA THR A 84 -20.24 63.28 -36.79
C THR A 84 -19.84 62.37 -37.95
N ILE A 85 -18.89 62.79 -38.80
CA ILE A 85 -18.32 61.90 -39.83
C ILE A 85 -17.55 60.75 -39.20
N SER A 86 -16.71 61.05 -38.20
CA SER A 86 -15.95 60.04 -37.48
C SER A 86 -16.88 58.98 -36.89
N TRP A 87 -18.07 59.39 -36.42
CA TRP A 87 -19.07 58.48 -35.90
C TRP A 87 -19.63 57.48 -36.90
N LEU A 88 -19.65 57.84 -38.19
CA LEU A 88 -20.10 56.94 -39.26
C LEU A 88 -18.96 56.08 -39.81
N VAL A 89 -17.76 56.65 -39.95
CA VAL A 89 -16.62 55.98 -40.59
C VAL A 89 -15.96 54.95 -39.67
N LEU A 90 -15.80 55.26 -38.39
CA LEU A 90 -15.16 54.37 -37.42
C LEU A 90 -15.83 52.98 -37.29
N PRO A 91 -17.16 52.86 -37.11
CA PRO A 91 -17.79 51.54 -37.02
C PRO A 91 -17.66 50.77 -38.34
N LEU A 92 -17.72 51.46 -39.48
CA LEU A 92 -17.55 50.83 -40.80
C LEU A 92 -16.13 50.27 -40.98
N LEU A 93 -15.10 51.01 -40.55
CA LEU A 93 -13.72 50.53 -40.51
C LEU A 93 -13.55 49.36 -39.54
N ALA A 94 -14.15 49.43 -38.35
CA ALA A 94 -14.07 48.36 -37.37
C ALA A 94 -14.68 47.04 -37.90
N LEU A 95 -15.84 47.14 -38.58
CA LEU A 95 -16.48 46.00 -39.24
C LEU A 95 -15.62 45.43 -40.37
N MET A 96 -15.02 46.29 -41.21
CA MET A 96 -14.10 45.85 -42.25
C MET A 96 -12.89 45.13 -41.67
N ILE A 97 -12.26 45.67 -40.61
CA ILE A 97 -11.10 45.07 -39.95
C ILE A 97 -11.49 43.73 -39.31
N GLU A 98 -12.63 43.65 -38.64
CA GLU A 98 -13.06 42.39 -38.01
C GLU A 98 -13.38 41.32 -39.06
N ALA A 99 -14.03 41.69 -40.16
CA ALA A 99 -14.35 40.78 -41.25
C ALA A 99 -13.11 40.30 -42.01
N THR A 100 -12.18 41.20 -42.33
CA THR A 100 -11.03 40.90 -43.19
C THR A 100 -9.85 40.28 -42.44
N LEU A 101 -9.52 40.80 -41.25
CA LEU A 101 -8.31 40.40 -40.54
C LEU A 101 -8.60 39.43 -39.40
N VAL A 102 -9.64 39.70 -38.61
CA VAL A 102 -9.91 38.93 -37.39
C VAL A 102 -10.57 37.58 -37.69
N GLY A 103 -11.46 37.52 -38.68
CA GLY A 103 -12.09 36.28 -39.15
C GLY A 103 -11.10 35.15 -39.45
N PRO A 104 -10.18 35.32 -40.42
CA PRO A 104 -9.19 34.29 -40.75
C PRO A 104 -8.18 34.05 -39.62
N TRP A 105 -7.85 35.05 -38.81
CA TRP A 105 -6.94 34.85 -37.68
C TRP A 105 -7.56 33.97 -36.57
N ARG A 106 -8.87 34.14 -36.30
CA ARG A 106 -9.60 33.31 -35.33
C ARG A 106 -9.70 31.86 -35.82
N SER A 107 -9.88 31.60 -37.11
CA SER A 107 -9.92 30.23 -37.65
C SER A 107 -8.55 29.55 -37.58
N LEU A 108 -7.48 30.27 -37.91
CA LEU A 108 -6.10 29.78 -37.81
C LEU A 108 -5.76 29.38 -36.35
N ASN A 109 -6.12 30.22 -35.38
CA ASN A 109 -5.88 29.94 -33.97
C ASN A 109 -6.64 28.71 -33.46
N ARG A 110 -7.83 28.40 -34.00
CA ARG A 110 -8.55 27.17 -33.66
C ARG A 110 -7.81 25.93 -34.16
N LEU A 111 -7.30 25.96 -35.38
CA LEU A 111 -6.51 24.87 -35.95
C LEU A 111 -5.22 24.63 -35.16
N VAL A 112 -4.51 25.69 -34.78
CA VAL A 112 -3.30 25.59 -33.97
C VAL A 112 -3.58 24.97 -32.59
N ARG A 113 -4.68 25.37 -31.93
CA ARG A 113 -5.09 24.79 -30.65
C ARG A 113 -5.44 23.31 -30.77
N GLN A 114 -6.16 22.92 -31.83
CA GLN A 114 -6.49 21.52 -32.09
C GLN A 114 -5.22 20.68 -32.33
N ALA A 115 -4.30 21.17 -33.18
CA ALA A 115 -3.03 20.49 -33.44
C ALA A 115 -2.19 20.33 -32.16
N LYS A 116 -2.10 21.39 -31.33
CA LYS A 116 -1.35 21.35 -30.06
C LYS A 116 -1.94 20.33 -29.09
N SER A 117 -3.27 20.23 -28.98
CA SER A 117 -3.93 19.27 -28.09
C SER A 117 -3.69 17.81 -28.51
N GLY A 118 -3.70 17.53 -29.83
CA GLY A 118 -3.38 16.20 -30.36
C GLY A 118 -1.94 15.80 -30.09
N TRP A 119 -1.00 16.74 -30.20
CA TRP A 119 0.41 16.50 -29.92
C TRP A 119 0.65 16.23 -28.42
N GLN A 120 0.01 16.98 -27.54
CA GLN A 120 0.10 16.76 -26.09
C GLN A 120 -0.41 15.38 -25.67
N ARG A 121 -1.53 14.90 -26.23
CA ARG A 121 -2.05 13.55 -25.97
C ARG A 121 -1.06 12.47 -26.39
N ARG A 122 -0.52 12.56 -27.61
CA ARG A 122 0.49 11.61 -28.11
C ARG A 122 1.75 11.58 -27.25
N CYS A 123 2.19 12.74 -26.74
CA CYS A 123 3.32 12.81 -25.82
C CYS A 123 3.01 12.19 -24.45
N ALA A 124 1.80 12.37 -23.93
CA ALA A 124 1.37 11.76 -22.67
C ALA A 124 1.30 10.22 -22.77
N ASP A 125 0.69 9.69 -23.83
CA ASP A 125 0.60 8.25 -24.06
C ASP A 125 1.98 7.59 -24.16
N ARG A 126 2.94 8.25 -24.84
CA ARG A 126 4.32 7.75 -24.92
C ARG A 126 5.03 7.71 -23.56
N ARG A 127 4.68 8.60 -22.64
CA ARG A 127 5.25 8.59 -21.28
C ARG A 127 4.69 7.45 -20.45
N LEU A 128 3.37 7.22 -20.53
CA LEU A 128 2.71 6.12 -19.83
C LEU A 128 3.27 4.75 -20.27
N ARG A 129 3.39 4.52 -21.59
CA ARG A 129 3.97 3.27 -22.11
C ARG A 129 5.39 3.02 -21.63
N ARG A 130 6.25 4.06 -21.61
CA ARG A 130 7.61 3.95 -21.09
C ARG A 130 7.63 3.64 -19.59
N GLN A 131 6.68 4.19 -18.84
CA GLN A 131 6.56 3.93 -17.41
C GLN A 131 6.12 2.49 -17.16
N GLU A 132 5.14 1.99 -17.92
CA GLU A 132 4.70 0.59 -17.87
C GLU A 132 5.83 -0.37 -18.25
N GLU A 133 6.58 -0.10 -19.32
CA GLU A 133 7.74 -0.90 -19.71
C GLU A 133 8.84 -0.91 -18.62
N CYS A 134 9.11 0.23 -17.98
CA CYS A 134 10.07 0.29 -16.87
C CYS A 134 9.60 -0.52 -15.66
N LEU A 135 8.30 -0.45 -15.32
CA LEU A 135 7.71 -1.23 -14.23
C LEU A 135 7.77 -2.72 -14.54
N GLN A 136 7.42 -3.14 -15.75
CA GLN A 136 7.51 -4.54 -16.17
C GLN A 136 8.95 -5.07 -16.10
N ARG A 137 9.93 -4.28 -16.55
CA ARG A 137 11.36 -4.67 -16.43
C ARG A 137 11.81 -4.77 -14.98
N GLN A 138 11.36 -3.87 -14.11
CA GLN A 138 11.62 -3.98 -12.67
C GLN A 138 11.00 -5.23 -12.07
N GLU A 139 9.78 -5.57 -12.45
CA GLU A 139 9.12 -6.80 -12.00
C GLU A 139 9.87 -8.04 -12.48
N GLU A 140 10.25 -8.10 -13.76
CA GLU A 140 11.03 -9.21 -14.32
C GLU A 140 12.39 -9.35 -13.64
N HIS A 141 13.07 -8.25 -13.34
CA HIS A 141 14.34 -8.27 -12.61
C HIS A 141 14.16 -8.75 -11.16
N ASN A 142 13.01 -8.46 -10.54
CA ASN A 142 12.71 -8.85 -9.16
C ASN A 142 12.11 -10.26 -9.02
N ARG A 143 11.60 -10.87 -10.11
CA ARG A 143 11.09 -12.26 -10.12
C ARG A 143 12.07 -13.29 -9.51
N PRO A 144 13.36 -13.36 -9.92
CA PRO A 144 14.27 -14.35 -9.38
C PRO A 144 14.52 -14.18 -7.87
N HIS A 145 14.46 -12.95 -7.36
CA HIS A 145 14.60 -12.69 -5.92
C HIS A 145 13.39 -13.19 -5.14
N ARG A 146 12.16 -12.93 -5.63
CA ARG A 146 10.92 -13.45 -5.04
C ARG A 146 10.90 -14.97 -5.05
N ASP A 147 11.30 -15.59 -6.15
CA ASP A 147 11.33 -17.05 -6.27
C ASP A 147 12.36 -17.68 -5.30
N ARG A 148 13.53 -17.05 -5.13
CA ARG A 148 14.53 -17.51 -4.15
C ARG A 148 14.01 -17.39 -2.72
N GLN A 149 13.36 -16.28 -2.38
CA GLN A 149 12.75 -16.09 -1.05
C GLN A 149 11.65 -17.12 -0.79
N ALA A 150 10.74 -17.31 -1.73
CA ALA A 150 9.68 -18.31 -1.61
C ALA A 150 10.22 -19.75 -1.45
N ARG A 151 11.32 -20.08 -2.14
CA ARG A 151 11.99 -21.39 -1.96
C ARG A 151 12.63 -21.53 -0.58
N LEU A 152 13.30 -20.50 -0.08
CA LEU A 152 13.88 -20.50 1.27
C LEU A 152 12.81 -20.63 2.34
N GLU A 153 11.69 -19.92 2.22
CA GLU A 153 10.57 -20.02 3.14
C GLU A 153 9.97 -21.43 3.16
N ARG A 154 9.79 -22.05 1.98
CA ARG A 154 9.34 -23.44 1.89
C ARG A 154 10.32 -24.40 2.54
N GLN A 155 11.62 -24.26 2.30
CA GLN A 155 12.63 -25.09 2.94
C GLN A 155 12.64 -24.95 4.46
N ILE A 156 12.46 -23.73 4.98
CA ILE A 156 12.36 -23.48 6.42
C ILE A 156 11.10 -24.13 6.99
N GLN A 157 9.96 -24.01 6.30
CA GLN A 157 8.71 -24.64 6.71
C GLN A 157 8.81 -26.16 6.71
N GLU A 158 9.37 -26.76 5.66
CA GLU A 158 9.61 -28.21 5.56
C GLU A 158 10.53 -28.70 6.67
N THR A 159 11.62 -27.98 6.94
CA THR A 159 12.56 -28.33 8.01
C THR A 159 11.88 -28.28 9.38
N ARG A 160 11.08 -27.24 9.66
CA ARG A 160 10.31 -27.12 10.91
C ARG A 160 9.28 -28.22 11.05
N ALA A 161 8.55 -28.54 9.97
CA ALA A 161 7.56 -29.62 9.98
C ALA A 161 8.22 -30.98 10.24
N GLN A 162 9.38 -31.26 9.61
CA GLN A 162 10.14 -32.47 9.86
C GLN A 162 10.67 -32.55 11.30
N GLN A 163 11.15 -31.44 11.86
CA GLN A 163 11.57 -31.39 13.26
C GLN A 163 10.41 -31.69 14.22
N GLN A 164 9.25 -31.05 14.02
CA GLN A 164 8.05 -31.31 14.83
C GLN A 164 7.59 -32.77 14.74
N GLN A 165 7.61 -33.36 13.55
CA GLN A 165 7.28 -34.78 13.37
C GLN A 165 8.26 -35.70 14.10
N ARG A 166 9.57 -35.42 14.04
CA ARG A 166 10.58 -36.19 14.77
C ARG A 166 10.37 -36.08 16.27
N GLU A 167 10.13 -34.88 16.78
CA GLU A 167 9.85 -34.66 18.20
C GLU A 167 8.60 -35.40 18.67
N GLN A 168 7.52 -35.35 17.90
CA GLN A 168 6.29 -36.11 18.19
C GLN A 168 6.55 -37.62 18.21
N THR A 169 7.27 -38.13 17.20
CA THR A 169 7.60 -39.55 17.11
C THR A 169 8.41 -40.01 18.33
N VAL A 170 9.38 -39.21 18.79
CA VAL A 170 10.16 -39.51 20.00
C VAL A 170 9.27 -39.51 21.25
N ARG A 171 8.35 -38.54 21.38
CA ARG A 171 7.41 -38.50 22.51
C ARG A 171 6.48 -39.70 22.54
N ASP A 172 5.96 -40.10 21.39
CA ASP A 172 5.07 -41.26 21.25
C ASP A 172 5.81 -42.56 21.57
N GLN A 173 7.07 -42.71 21.13
CA GLN A 173 7.91 -43.85 21.48
C GLN A 173 8.17 -43.94 22.98
N LEU A 174 8.51 -42.82 23.63
CA LEU A 174 8.71 -42.77 25.08
C LEU A 174 7.42 -43.09 25.84
N ARG A 175 6.29 -42.55 25.37
CA ARG A 175 4.97 -42.83 25.95
C ARG A 175 4.62 -44.30 25.86
N TYR A 176 4.77 -44.86 24.66
CA TYR A 176 4.53 -46.28 24.42
C TYR A 176 5.42 -47.17 25.28
N ARG A 177 6.72 -46.85 25.39
CA ARG A 177 7.67 -47.59 26.24
C ARG A 177 7.24 -47.59 27.70
N LEU A 178 6.91 -46.43 28.26
CA LEU A 178 6.46 -46.33 29.66
C LEU A 178 5.15 -47.08 29.91
N GLN A 179 4.21 -46.98 28.98
CA GLN A 179 2.94 -47.70 29.05
C GLN A 179 3.19 -49.22 28.99
N LEU A 180 4.07 -49.68 28.11
CA LEU A 180 4.45 -51.08 28.02
C LEU A 180 5.10 -51.57 29.32
N THR A 181 6.01 -50.81 29.92
CA THR A 181 6.61 -51.14 31.22
C THR A 181 5.56 -51.24 32.32
N TYR A 182 4.59 -50.32 32.36
CA TYR A 182 3.48 -50.40 33.31
C TYR A 182 2.61 -51.64 33.08
N ASP A 183 2.23 -51.91 31.83
CA ASP A 183 1.36 -53.04 31.47
C ASP A 183 2.03 -54.39 31.78
N GLN A 184 3.34 -54.52 31.53
CA GLN A 184 4.13 -55.71 31.88
C GLN A 184 4.10 -56.02 33.38
N HIS A 185 4.10 -54.98 34.23
CA HIS A 185 4.11 -55.11 35.69
C HIS A 185 2.79 -54.70 36.34
N ARG A 186 1.70 -54.73 35.58
CA ARG A 186 0.41 -54.16 36.00
C ARG A 186 -0.13 -54.79 37.27
N THR A 187 0.02 -56.10 37.45
CA THR A 187 -0.46 -56.82 38.64
C THR A 187 0.20 -56.29 39.92
N GLU A 188 1.47 -55.94 39.85
CA GLU A 188 2.24 -55.43 40.99
C GLU A 188 2.00 -53.94 41.23
N LEU A 189 1.96 -53.17 40.14
CA LEU A 189 1.84 -51.70 40.17
C LEU A 189 0.41 -51.25 40.46
N ALA A 190 -0.61 -51.94 39.96
CA ALA A 190 -2.02 -51.53 40.08
C ALA A 190 -2.50 -51.39 41.53
N GLN A 191 -1.87 -52.12 42.47
CA GLN A 191 -2.17 -51.99 43.91
C GLN A 191 -1.77 -50.62 44.47
N LYS A 192 -0.69 -50.02 43.96
CA LYS A 192 -0.18 -48.72 44.41
C LYS A 192 -0.62 -47.59 43.49
N PHE A 193 -0.73 -47.87 42.20
CA PHE A 193 -1.05 -46.93 41.14
C PHE A 193 -2.18 -47.52 40.28
N PRO A 194 -3.45 -47.30 40.68
CA PRO A 194 -4.59 -47.70 39.87
C PRO A 194 -4.46 -47.14 38.44
N PRO A 195 -4.90 -47.88 37.41
CA PRO A 195 -4.66 -47.51 36.01
C PRO A 195 -5.18 -46.11 35.66
N ASP A 196 -6.35 -45.73 36.19
CA ASP A 196 -6.94 -44.41 35.95
C ASP A 196 -6.11 -43.28 36.57
N GLN A 197 -5.57 -43.51 37.78
CA GLN A 197 -4.72 -42.55 38.46
C GLN A 197 -3.34 -42.46 37.80
N PHE A 198 -2.80 -43.60 37.35
CA PHE A 198 -1.53 -43.63 36.63
C PHE A 198 -1.65 -42.90 35.30
N ALA A 199 -2.73 -43.15 34.52
CA ALA A 199 -2.98 -42.44 33.27
C ALA A 199 -3.14 -40.93 33.48
N ALA A 200 -3.90 -40.51 34.49
CA ALA A 200 -4.06 -39.09 34.83
C ALA A 200 -2.74 -38.45 35.29
N TYR A 201 -1.95 -39.15 36.10
CA TYR A 201 -0.62 -38.69 36.49
C TYR A 201 0.31 -38.58 35.29
N PHE A 202 0.26 -39.57 34.40
CA PHE A 202 1.07 -39.63 33.18
C PHE A 202 0.80 -38.44 32.27
N ASP A 203 -0.47 -38.16 31.98
CA ASP A 203 -0.88 -37.04 31.12
C ASP A 203 -0.51 -35.67 31.75
N ASN A 204 -0.62 -35.55 33.08
CA ASN A 204 -0.24 -34.33 33.79
C ASN A 204 1.28 -34.15 33.91
N PHE A 205 2.04 -35.23 34.09
CA PHE A 205 3.49 -35.18 34.31
C PHE A 205 4.26 -35.03 32.99
N LEU A 206 3.75 -35.63 31.92
CA LEU A 206 4.30 -35.61 30.56
C LEU A 206 3.42 -34.78 29.62
N THR A 207 3.23 -33.51 29.98
CA THR A 207 2.43 -32.57 29.18
C THR A 207 3.08 -32.31 27.82
N ASN A 208 2.26 -32.13 26.78
CA ASN A 208 2.71 -31.79 25.42
C ASN A 208 3.42 -30.42 25.31
N GLU A 209 3.29 -29.57 26.32
CA GLU A 209 3.91 -28.24 26.37
C GLU A 209 5.40 -28.29 26.72
N LEU A 210 5.90 -29.41 27.25
CA LEU A 210 7.31 -29.57 27.60
C LEU A 210 8.18 -29.62 26.34
N GLY A 211 9.39 -29.06 26.42
CA GLY A 211 10.41 -29.24 25.38
C GLY A 211 10.84 -30.71 25.23
N PRO A 212 11.37 -31.13 24.07
CA PRO A 212 11.70 -32.53 23.81
C PRO A 212 12.71 -33.12 24.81
N ASP A 213 13.74 -32.35 25.16
CA ASP A 213 14.77 -32.80 26.10
C ASP A 213 14.23 -32.95 27.53
N GLU A 214 13.38 -32.02 27.96
CA GLU A 214 12.76 -32.11 29.29
C GLU A 214 11.75 -33.25 29.36
N TYR A 215 10.98 -33.46 28.29
CA TYR A 215 10.07 -34.59 28.15
C TYR A 215 10.83 -35.91 28.28
N ALA A 216 11.94 -36.06 27.56
CA ALA A 216 12.78 -37.26 27.64
C ALA A 216 13.38 -37.47 29.04
N ARG A 217 13.86 -36.40 29.69
CA ARG A 217 14.38 -36.46 31.06
C ARG A 217 13.30 -36.92 32.06
N ARG A 218 12.10 -36.33 31.99
CA ARG A 218 10.98 -36.69 32.87
C ARG A 218 10.49 -38.12 32.60
N ALA A 219 10.42 -38.52 31.33
CA ALA A 219 10.09 -39.89 30.95
C ALA A 219 11.09 -40.89 31.57
N GLY A 220 12.40 -40.61 31.47
CA GLY A 220 13.43 -41.43 32.11
C GLY A 220 13.33 -41.47 33.63
N GLN A 221 13.01 -40.35 34.29
CA GLN A 221 12.76 -40.32 35.74
C GLN A 221 11.55 -41.18 36.13
N LEU A 222 10.47 -41.11 35.35
CA LEU A 222 9.28 -41.94 35.59
C LEU A 222 9.60 -43.43 35.41
N GLU A 223 10.34 -43.77 34.36
CA GLU A 223 10.79 -45.14 34.10
C GLU A 223 11.63 -45.66 35.27
N GLN A 224 12.63 -44.87 35.72
CA GLN A 224 13.48 -45.20 36.85
C GLN A 224 12.65 -45.40 38.14
N MET A 225 11.68 -44.52 38.40
CA MET A 225 10.79 -44.63 39.55
C MET A 225 9.95 -45.91 39.50
N LEU A 226 9.43 -46.29 38.33
CA LEU A 226 8.69 -47.54 38.16
C LEU A 226 9.59 -48.74 38.42
N VAL A 227 10.79 -48.76 37.85
CA VAL A 227 11.79 -49.82 38.05
C VAL A 227 12.21 -49.90 39.52
N ASP A 228 12.43 -48.77 40.20
CA ASP A 228 12.81 -48.74 41.61
C ASP A 228 11.68 -49.27 42.51
N GLN A 229 10.42 -48.96 42.20
CA GLN A 229 9.26 -49.50 42.94
C GLN A 229 9.09 -51.01 42.77
N LEU A 230 9.41 -51.55 41.60
CA LEU A 230 9.44 -52.98 41.32
C LEU A 230 10.65 -53.65 42.01
N GLY A 231 11.82 -53.02 41.90
CA GLY A 231 13.08 -53.41 42.54
C GLY A 231 12.99 -53.47 44.07
N SER A 232 12.17 -52.61 44.66
CA SER A 232 11.93 -52.57 46.10
C SER A 232 11.22 -53.81 46.64
N ARG A 233 10.43 -54.51 45.80
CA ARG A 233 9.77 -55.78 46.17
C ARG A 233 10.60 -57.02 45.78
N SER A 234 11.39 -56.95 44.70
CA SER A 234 12.36 -58.01 44.37
C SER A 234 13.59 -57.99 45.28
N ARG A 235 13.85 -56.87 45.99
CA ARG A 235 14.54 -56.86 47.29
C ARG A 235 13.61 -57.38 48.41
N ARG A 236 12.96 -58.53 48.22
CA ARG A 236 12.77 -59.43 49.37
C ARG A 236 14.16 -59.53 49.97
N ARG A 237 14.34 -59.13 51.23
CA ARG A 237 15.63 -59.15 51.94
C ARG A 237 16.37 -60.39 51.47
N ARG A 238 17.38 -60.23 50.59
CA ARG A 238 18.23 -61.35 50.22
C ARG A 238 18.68 -61.92 51.56
N PRO A 239 18.47 -63.21 51.83
CA PRO A 239 18.93 -63.77 53.08
C PRO A 239 20.40 -63.40 53.19
N LYS A 240 20.79 -62.72 54.27
CA LYS A 240 22.21 -62.48 54.51
C LYS A 240 22.77 -63.81 54.95
N PHE A 241 23.48 -64.46 54.06
CA PHE A 241 24.14 -65.73 54.34
C PHE A 241 25.45 -65.42 55.06
N GLU A 242 25.68 -66.09 56.20
CA GLU A 242 26.92 -65.95 56.96
C GLU A 242 28.01 -66.92 56.48
N SER A 243 27.62 -67.96 55.71
CA SER A 243 28.54 -68.96 55.14
C SER A 243 28.01 -69.54 53.82
N ILE A 244 28.91 -70.14 53.04
CA ILE A 244 28.58 -70.85 51.79
C ILE A 244 27.62 -72.01 52.08
N ASP A 245 27.78 -72.72 53.19
CA ASP A 245 26.88 -73.83 53.56
C ASP A 245 25.44 -73.36 53.77
N GLN A 246 25.24 -72.16 54.34
CA GLN A 246 23.90 -71.57 54.46
C GLN A 246 23.30 -71.23 53.10
N VAL A 247 24.10 -70.80 52.12
CA VAL A 247 23.65 -70.55 50.75
C VAL A 247 23.16 -71.85 50.12
N ILE A 248 23.98 -72.91 50.16
CA ILE A 248 23.66 -74.21 49.56
C ILE A 248 22.38 -74.78 50.20
N ALA A 249 22.31 -74.79 51.54
CA ALA A 249 21.15 -75.33 52.26
C ALA A 249 19.85 -74.58 51.93
N TYR A 250 19.91 -73.26 51.79
CA TYR A 250 18.77 -72.44 51.41
C TYR A 250 18.28 -72.78 50.00
N PHE A 251 19.18 -72.84 49.02
CA PHE A 251 18.81 -73.10 47.63
C PHE A 251 18.38 -74.55 47.38
N GLU A 252 18.96 -75.54 48.07
CA GLU A 252 18.46 -76.92 48.06
C GLU A 252 17.00 -77.00 48.56
N THR A 253 16.70 -76.32 49.67
CA THR A 253 15.33 -76.26 50.21
C THR A 253 14.36 -75.64 49.20
N GLU A 254 14.77 -74.60 48.49
CA GLU A 254 13.92 -73.93 47.51
C GLU A 254 13.77 -74.74 46.21
N LYS A 255 14.81 -75.45 45.76
CA LYS A 255 14.70 -76.43 44.66
C LYS A 255 13.68 -77.51 44.99
N GLU A 256 13.73 -78.07 46.19
CA GLU A 256 12.74 -79.08 46.58
C GLU A 256 11.33 -78.53 46.72
N ARG A 257 11.21 -77.28 47.16
CA ARG A 257 9.93 -76.60 47.17
C ARG A 257 9.35 -76.48 45.75
N ILE A 258 10.17 -76.14 44.76
CA ILE A 258 9.74 -76.06 43.35
C ILE A 258 9.35 -77.44 42.80
N ARG A 259 10.12 -78.49 43.10
CA ARG A 259 9.79 -79.85 42.68
C ARG A 259 8.48 -80.36 43.27
N GLN A 260 8.11 -79.87 44.45
CA GLN A 260 6.86 -80.24 45.12
C GLN A 260 5.62 -79.49 44.62
N ILE A 261 5.73 -78.51 43.70
CA ILE A 261 4.57 -77.80 43.16
C ILE A 261 3.88 -78.67 42.10
N PRO A 262 2.71 -79.26 42.39
CA PRO A 262 2.08 -80.24 41.50
C PRO A 262 1.45 -79.61 40.26
N THR A 263 1.26 -78.29 40.26
CA THR A 263 0.61 -77.55 39.17
C THR A 263 1.58 -77.06 38.11
N LEU A 264 2.89 -77.27 38.28
CA LEU A 264 3.90 -76.79 37.35
C LEU A 264 4.22 -77.88 36.31
N ASP A 265 4.17 -77.51 35.02
CA ASP A 265 4.65 -78.34 33.93
C ASP A 265 6.16 -78.58 34.02
N GLU A 266 6.63 -79.68 33.41
CA GLU A 266 8.02 -80.12 33.55
C GLU A 266 9.02 -79.12 32.95
N ASP A 267 8.68 -78.53 31.80
CA ASP A 267 9.53 -77.56 31.10
C ASP A 267 9.70 -76.26 31.91
N SER A 268 8.61 -75.75 32.48
CA SER A 268 8.66 -74.61 33.40
C SER A 268 9.41 -74.94 34.69
N ARG A 269 9.31 -76.19 35.18
CA ARG A 269 10.04 -76.64 36.37
C ARG A 269 11.54 -76.66 36.11
N GLU A 270 11.97 -77.22 34.99
CA GLU A 270 13.38 -77.25 34.59
C GLU A 270 13.92 -75.82 34.42
N THR A 271 13.16 -74.94 33.76
CA THR A 271 13.54 -73.54 33.60
C THR A 271 13.73 -72.83 34.95
N LEU A 272 12.83 -73.05 35.91
CA LEU A 272 12.95 -72.46 37.25
C LEU A 272 14.14 -73.01 38.04
N LEU A 273 14.46 -74.30 37.88
CA LEU A 273 15.63 -74.90 38.52
C LEU A 273 16.93 -74.28 38.01
N ILE A 274 17.04 -74.07 36.69
CA ILE A 274 18.20 -73.39 36.08
C ILE A 274 18.35 -71.96 36.63
N VAL A 275 17.25 -71.19 36.71
CA VAL A 275 17.27 -69.84 37.27
C VAL A 275 17.70 -69.84 38.74
N ILE A 276 17.33 -70.87 39.51
CA ILE A 276 17.79 -71.03 40.89
C ILE A 276 19.29 -71.34 40.95
N ASP A 277 19.79 -72.21 40.09
CA ASP A 277 21.23 -72.54 40.03
C ASP A 277 22.07 -71.30 39.73
N ASP A 278 21.68 -70.50 38.74
CA ASP A 278 22.34 -69.24 38.41
C ASP A 278 22.32 -68.25 39.60
N ALA A 279 21.21 -68.19 40.35
CA ALA A 279 21.09 -67.36 41.54
C ALA A 279 21.95 -67.85 42.71
N GLN A 280 22.08 -69.17 42.87
CA GLN A 280 22.95 -69.81 43.85
C GLN A 280 24.41 -69.46 43.57
N ASP A 281 24.86 -69.57 42.32
CA ASP A 281 26.24 -69.24 41.92
C ASP A 281 26.56 -67.77 42.17
N LEU A 282 25.63 -66.86 41.83
CA LEU A 282 25.77 -65.44 42.12
C LEU A 282 25.90 -65.14 43.61
N ALA A 283 25.11 -65.82 44.45
CA ALA A 283 25.17 -65.65 45.91
C ALA A 283 26.49 -66.16 46.51
N ILE A 284 27.01 -67.29 46.01
CA ILE A 284 28.32 -67.81 46.42
C ILE A 284 29.44 -66.85 46.02
N GLN A 285 29.39 -66.30 44.80
CA GLN A 285 30.37 -65.31 44.34
C GLN A 285 30.35 -64.02 45.17
N GLU A 286 29.17 -63.56 45.59
CA GLU A 286 29.01 -62.37 46.43
C GLU A 286 29.61 -62.58 47.84
N LEU A 287 29.57 -63.81 48.38
CA LEU A 287 30.16 -64.19 49.67
C LEU A 287 31.69 -64.33 49.63
N LEU A 288 32.25 -64.65 48.46
CA LEU A 288 33.70 -64.81 48.26
C LEU A 288 34.44 -63.49 47.97
N ARG A 289 33.70 -62.40 47.69
CA ARG A 289 34.26 -61.06 47.46
C ARG A 289 34.39 -60.27 48.74
#